data_AF-A0A3M1K7S4-F1
#
_entry.id   AF-A0A3M1K7S4-F1
#
_cell.length_a   1.000
_cell.length_b   1.000
_cell.length_c   1.000
_cell.angle_alpha   90.00
_cell.angle_beta   90.00
_cell.angle_gamma   90.00
#
_symmetry.space_group_name_H-M   'P 1'
#
loop_
_entity.id
_entity.type
_entity.pdbx_description
1 polymer ?
#
loop_
_entity_poly.entity_id
_entity_poly.type
_entity_poly.pdbx_seq_one_letter_code
_entity_poly.pdbx_strand_id
1 'polypeptide(L)'
;MMRLFVGIELPETVRRSLGLLRGGIRGAKWQRDDQFHLTLRFIGEVPPSHLEEIVRALAGIGFSPFDLRLAGVGLFGNERQPRLLWAGVEEPEPLRHLARKVNQALERIGIA
;
A
#
# COMPACT_ATOMS: atom_id res chain seq x y z
N MET A 1 -7.27 -0.40 -19.84
CA MET A 1 -6.14 -0.06 -18.96
C MET A 1 -6.53 -0.40 -17.52
N MET A 2 -5.59 -0.89 -16.73
CA MET A 2 -5.79 -1.19 -15.30
C MET A 2 -4.85 -0.30 -14.49
N ARG A 3 -5.37 0.33 -13.44
CA ARG A 3 -4.51 1.05 -12.49
C ARG A 3 -4.09 0.10 -11.38
N LEU A 4 -2.80 -0.23 -11.33
CA LEU A 4 -2.26 -1.23 -10.41
C LEU A 4 -1.33 -0.60 -9.36
N PHE A 5 -1.20 -1.32 -8.26
CA PHE A 5 -0.20 -1.12 -7.22
C PHE A 5 0.08 -2.47 -6.55
N VAL A 6 1.21 -2.59 -5.85
CA VAL A 6 1.56 -3.71 -4.99
C VAL A 6 1.40 -3.26 -3.55
N GLY A 7 0.69 -4.05 -2.75
CA GLY A 7 0.47 -3.76 -1.34
C GLY A 7 0.48 -5.00 -0.47
N ILE A 8 0.61 -4.78 0.83
CA ILE A 8 0.47 -5.78 1.87
C ILE A 8 -0.96 -5.70 2.39
N GLU A 9 -1.66 -6.83 2.37
CA GLU A 9 -2.96 -6.95 3.03
C GLU A 9 -2.79 -6.87 4.54
N LEU A 10 -3.66 -6.09 5.19
CA LEU A 10 -3.65 -5.96 6.63
C LEU A 10 -4.54 -7.03 7.28
N PRO A 11 -4.13 -7.61 8.42
CA PRO A 11 -4.98 -8.50 9.20
C PRO A 11 -6.32 -7.83 9.53
N GLU A 12 -7.40 -8.61 9.57
CA GLU A 12 -8.76 -8.09 9.81
C GLU A 12 -8.85 -7.26 11.10
N THR A 13 -8.19 -7.70 12.17
CA THR A 13 -8.14 -6.99 13.46
C THR A 13 -7.53 -5.59 13.35
N VAL A 14 -6.50 -5.44 12.50
CA VAL A 14 -5.87 -4.15 12.21
C VAL A 14 -6.81 -3.28 11.37
N ARG A 15 -7.44 -3.86 10.34
CA ARG A 15 -8.42 -3.15 9.49
C ARG A 15 -9.61 -2.62 10.29
N ARG A 16 -10.16 -3.43 11.20
CA ARG A 16 -11.23 -3.01 12.12
C ARG A 16 -10.78 -1.89 13.05
N SER A 17 -9.58 -1.99 13.63
CA SER A 17 -9.02 -0.95 14.51
C SER A 17 -8.87 0.39 13.78
N LEU A 18 -8.35 0.38 12.54
CA LEU A 18 -8.29 1.58 11.69
C LEU A 18 -9.69 2.10 11.34
N GLY A 19 -10.65 1.20 11.11
CA GLY A 19 -12.04 1.52 10.86
C GLY A 19 -12.71 2.32 11.98
N LEU A 20 -12.26 2.18 13.23
CA LEU A 20 -12.74 2.95 14.38
C LEU A 20 -12.23 4.41 14.38
N LEU A 21 -11.15 4.71 13.66
CA LEU A 21 -10.62 6.08 13.53
C LEU A 21 -11.38 6.91 12.48
N ARG A 22 -12.34 6.29 11.76
CA ARG A 22 -13.16 6.98 10.76
C ARG A 22 -14.17 7.90 11.44
N GLY A 23 -14.31 9.11 10.92
CA GLY A 23 -15.32 10.08 11.35
C GLY A 23 -14.70 11.41 11.77
N GLY A 24 -15.54 12.31 12.30
CA GLY A 24 -15.09 13.60 12.83
C GLY A 24 -14.66 14.64 11.80
N ILE A 25 -14.61 14.30 10.51
CA ILE A 25 -14.14 15.21 9.45
C ILE A 25 -15.23 15.41 8.41
N ARG A 26 -15.72 16.66 8.34
CA ARG A 26 -16.80 17.05 7.42
C ARG A 26 -16.31 16.96 5.98
N GLY A 27 -17.10 16.29 5.13
CA GLY A 27 -16.79 16.14 3.70
C GLY A 27 -15.79 15.02 3.37
N ALA A 28 -15.25 14.32 4.37
CA ALA A 28 -14.36 13.18 4.12
C ALA A 28 -15.14 12.00 3.52
N LYS A 29 -14.62 11.44 2.43
CA LYS A 29 -15.08 10.17 1.87
C LYS A 29 -14.22 9.04 2.44
N TRP A 30 -14.77 8.32 3.43
CA TRP A 30 -14.06 7.23 4.10
C TRP A 30 -13.99 5.97 3.26
N GLN A 31 -12.84 5.30 3.31
CA GLN A 31 -12.67 3.97 2.72
C GLN A 31 -13.32 2.90 3.61
N ARG A 32 -13.79 1.82 2.99
CA ARG A 32 -14.26 0.63 3.70
C ARG A 32 -13.07 -0.13 4.28
N ASP A 33 -13.33 -0.97 5.28
CA ASP A 33 -12.27 -1.69 6.00
C ASP A 33 -11.52 -2.67 5.11
N ASP A 34 -12.21 -3.30 4.15
CA ASP A 34 -11.64 -4.19 3.13
C ASP A 34 -10.74 -3.48 2.11
N GLN A 35 -10.74 -2.14 2.08
CA GLN A 35 -9.89 -1.36 1.19
C GLN A 35 -8.56 -0.94 1.83
N PHE A 36 -8.37 -1.15 3.13
CA PHE A 36 -7.11 -0.81 3.80
C PHE A 36 -6.00 -1.79 3.43
N HIS A 37 -4.87 -1.23 2.99
CA HIS A 37 -3.65 -1.94 2.63
C HIS A 37 -2.45 -1.03 2.90
N LEU A 38 -1.27 -1.62 3.06
CA LEU A 38 -0.01 -0.88 3.02
C LEU A 38 0.56 -0.94 1.61
N THR A 39 0.57 0.17 0.90
CA THR A 39 1.16 0.23 -0.45
C THR A 39 2.68 0.15 -0.39
N LEU A 40 3.27 -0.80 -1.10
CA LEU A 40 4.72 -0.91 -1.29
C LEU A 40 5.18 -0.18 -2.55
N ARG A 41 4.40 -0.28 -3.63
CA ARG A 41 4.75 0.32 -4.93
C ARG A 41 3.51 0.64 -5.75
N PHE A 42 3.37 1.89 -6.20
CA PHE A 42 2.42 2.24 -7.25
C PHE A 42 3.00 1.86 -8.62
N ILE A 43 2.18 1.23 -9.46
CA ILE A 43 2.55 0.86 -10.85
C ILE A 43 1.94 1.86 -11.84
N GLY A 44 0.73 2.36 -11.56
CA GLY A 44 0.01 3.24 -12.48
C GLY A 44 -0.81 2.46 -13.50
N GLU A 45 -1.04 3.04 -14.67
CA GLU A 45 -1.88 2.44 -15.70
C GLU A 45 -1.08 1.48 -16.59
N VAL A 46 -1.55 0.23 -16.68
CA VAL A 46 -0.95 -0.79 -17.55
C VAL A 46 -2.00 -1.49 -18.41
N PRO A 47 -1.62 -2.01 -19.60
CA PRO A 47 -2.47 -2.92 -20.35
C PRO A 47 -2.75 -4.21 -19.57
N PRO A 48 -3.95 -4.81 -19.66
CA PRO A 48 -4.27 -6.07 -18.98
C PRO A 48 -3.28 -7.22 -19.30
N SER A 49 -2.64 -7.19 -20.47
CA SER A 49 -1.62 -8.17 -20.86
C SER A 49 -0.40 -8.22 -19.94
N HIS A 50 -0.09 -7.16 -19.20
CA HIS A 50 1.03 -7.13 -18.26
C HIS A 50 0.71 -7.79 -16.92
N LEU A 51 -0.58 -8.03 -16.61
CA LEU A 51 -0.98 -8.49 -15.29
C LEU A 51 -0.33 -9.82 -14.91
N GLU A 52 -0.36 -10.80 -15.82
CA GLU A 52 0.22 -12.11 -15.54
C GLU A 52 1.74 -12.06 -15.36
N GLU A 53 2.42 -11.21 -16.13
CA GLU A 53 3.87 -11.02 -16.01
C GLU A 53 4.25 -10.38 -14.67
N ILE A 54 3.49 -9.36 -14.24
CA ILE A 54 3.62 -8.74 -12.92
C ILE A 54 3.42 -9.78 -11.81
N VAL A 55 2.36 -10.58 -11.89
CA VAL A 55 2.08 -11.63 -10.89
C VAL A 55 3.22 -12.65 -10.82
N ARG A 56 3.72 -13.12 -11.98
CA ARG A 56 4.86 -14.06 -12.04
C ARG A 56 6.14 -13.45 -11.45
N ALA A 57 6.44 -12.19 -11.76
CA ALA A 57 7.62 -11.51 -11.23
C ALA A 57 7.55 -11.36 -9.69
N LEU A 58 6.38 -11.01 -9.16
CA LEU A 58 6.17 -10.87 -7.72
C LEU A 58 6.18 -12.21 -6.97
N ALA A 59 5.68 -13.28 -7.59
CA ALA A 59 5.66 -14.63 -6.99
C ALA A 59 7.06 -15.18 -6.70
N GLY A 60 8.09 -14.72 -7.43
CA GLY A 60 9.49 -15.10 -7.19
C GLY A 60 10.15 -14.40 -6.00
N ILE A 61 9.47 -13.44 -5.34
CA ILE A 61 10.05 -12.67 -4.24
C ILE A 61 10.00 -13.48 -2.94
N GLY A 62 11.16 -13.95 -2.49
CA GLY A 62 11.34 -14.51 -1.15
C GLY A 62 11.58 -13.46 -0.08
N PHE A 63 10.89 -13.56 1.06
CA PHE A 63 11.10 -12.77 2.26
C PHE A 63 10.71 -13.56 3.51
N SER A 64 11.34 -13.26 4.65
CA SER A 64 10.94 -13.82 5.95
C SER A 64 9.80 -13.00 6.54
N PRO A 65 8.84 -13.60 7.26
CA PRO A 65 7.84 -12.85 8.01
C PRO A 65 8.49 -11.87 9.00
N PHE A 66 7.86 -10.71 9.19
CA PHE A 66 8.31 -9.67 10.13
C PHE A 66 7.13 -8.93 10.72
N ASP A 67 7.34 -8.33 11.89
CA ASP A 67 6.34 -7.51 12.56
C ASP A 67 6.32 -6.08 12.00
N LEU A 68 5.12 -5.51 11.91
CA LEU A 68 4.87 -4.11 11.59
C LEU A 68 4.03 -3.46 12.67
N ARG A 69 4.37 -2.22 13.01
CA ARG A 69 3.62 -1.41 13.98
C ARG A 69 3.02 -0.22 13.27
N LEU A 70 1.75 0.08 13.55
CA LEU A 70 1.13 1.33 13.12
C LEU A 70 1.80 2.50 13.85
N ALA A 71 2.07 3.58 13.14
CA ALA A 71 2.78 4.75 13.64
C ALA A 71 2.07 6.04 13.21
N GLY A 72 1.22 6.55 14.08
CA GLY A 72 0.53 7.82 13.91
C GLY A 72 -0.40 7.90 12.70
N VAL A 73 -0.88 9.12 12.45
CA VAL A 73 -1.68 9.47 11.28
C VAL A 73 -1.11 10.71 10.62
N GLY A 74 -1.29 10.81 9.31
CA GLY A 74 -0.81 11.92 8.52
C GLY A 74 -1.81 12.37 7.47
N LEU A 75 -1.44 13.44 6.78
CA LEU A 75 -2.22 14.07 5.74
C LEU A 75 -1.35 14.27 4.50
N PHE A 76 -1.79 13.80 3.34
CA PHE A 76 -1.32 14.33 2.06
C PHE A 76 -2.12 15.58 1.70
N GLY A 77 -1.42 16.61 1.25
CA GLY A 77 -1.95 17.97 1.14
C GLY A 77 -1.43 18.85 2.28
N ASN A 78 -2.13 19.95 2.55
CA ASN A 78 -1.86 20.80 3.71
C ASN A 78 -3.16 21.07 4.47
N GLU A 79 -3.06 21.68 5.65
CA GLU A 79 -4.22 21.94 6.52
C GLU A 79 -5.33 22.77 5.84
N ARG A 80 -4.96 23.65 4.90
CA ARG A 80 -5.93 24.48 4.15
C ARG A 80 -6.58 23.73 2.99
N GLN A 81 -5.93 22.68 2.48
CA GLN A 81 -6.40 21.86 1.35
C GLN A 81 -6.02 20.38 1.58
N PRO A 82 -6.69 19.70 2.54
CA PRO A 82 -6.44 18.29 2.80
C PRO A 82 -6.90 17.43 1.62
N ARG A 83 -6.07 16.45 1.21
CA ARG A 83 -6.39 15.55 0.08
C ARG A 83 -6.62 14.10 0.51
N LEU A 84 -5.77 13.57 1.38
CA LEU A 84 -5.87 12.17 1.82
C LEU A 84 -5.32 12.00 3.23
N LEU A 85 -6.11 11.40 4.12
CA LEU A 85 -5.65 10.97 5.42
C LEU A 85 -5.10 9.55 5.32
N TRP A 86 -4.03 9.28 6.06
CA TRP A 86 -3.40 7.97 6.09
C TRP A 86 -2.91 7.62 7.49
N ALA A 87 -2.85 6.33 7.79
CA ALA A 87 -2.19 5.80 8.97
C ALA A 87 -0.77 5.37 8.60
N GLY A 88 0.21 5.77 9.40
CA GLY A 88 1.60 5.41 9.16
C GLY A 88 1.91 4.01 9.69
N VAL A 89 3.07 3.51 9.29
CA VAL A 89 3.71 2.35 9.91
C VAL A 89 5.14 2.73 10.27
N GLU A 90 5.69 2.06 11.27
CA GLU A 90 7.14 2.05 11.42
C GLU A 90 7.76 1.43 10.16
N GLU A 91 8.93 1.92 9.78
CA GLU A 91 9.68 1.40 8.64
C GLU A 91 10.88 0.59 9.14
N PRO A 92 10.69 -0.68 9.55
CA PRO A 92 11.82 -1.51 9.89
C PRO A 92 12.55 -1.94 8.61
N GLU A 93 13.81 -2.36 8.75
CA GLU A 93 14.62 -2.75 7.58
C GLU A 93 14.01 -3.88 6.73
N PRO A 94 13.35 -4.91 7.29
CA PRO A 94 12.63 -5.91 6.49
C PRO A 94 11.57 -5.33 5.54
N LEU A 95 10.83 -4.29 5.98
CA LEU A 95 9.83 -3.62 5.13
C LEU A 95 10.51 -2.90 3.95
N ARG A 96 11.55 -2.10 4.24
CA ARG A 96 12.32 -1.40 3.21
C ARG A 96 12.97 -2.38 2.23
N HIS A 97 13.47 -3.51 2.74
CA HIS A 97 14.06 -4.55 1.91
C HIS A 97 13.02 -5.21 1.00
N LEU A 98 11.82 -5.51 1.50
CA LEU A 98 10.72 -6.03 0.70
C LEU A 98 10.30 -5.03 -0.40
N ALA A 99 10.15 -3.74 -0.07
CA ALA A 99 9.83 -2.70 -1.04
C ALA A 99 10.90 -2.61 -2.16
N ARG A 100 12.18 -2.70 -1.81
CA ARG A 100 13.29 -2.74 -2.79
C ARG A 100 13.20 -3.97 -3.70
N LYS A 101 12.91 -5.16 -3.16
CA LYS A 101 12.73 -6.38 -3.95
C LYS A 101 11.56 -6.26 -4.92
N VAL A 102 10.43 -5.69 -4.48
CA VAL A 102 9.27 -5.42 -5.34
C VAL A 102 9.64 -4.49 -6.49
N ASN A 103 10.31 -3.36 -6.19
CA ASN A 103 10.76 -2.42 -7.23
C ASN A 103 11.66 -3.11 -8.27
N GLN A 104 12.68 -3.83 -7.82
CA GLN A 104 13.60 -4.53 -8.73
C GLN A 104 12.92 -5.63 -9.56
N ALA A 105 11.92 -6.33 -9.02
CA ALA A 105 11.19 -7.34 -9.77
C ALA A 105 10.37 -6.72 -10.91
N LEU A 106 9.75 -5.57 -10.65
CA LEU A 106 8.95 -4.84 -11.62
C LEU A 106 9.81 -4.12 -12.68
N GLU A 107 10.93 -3.52 -12.28
CA GLU A 107 11.88 -2.87 -13.20
C GLU A 107 12.44 -3.86 -14.24
N ARG A 108 12.71 -5.12 -13.83
CA ARG A 108 13.23 -6.17 -14.73
C ARG A 108 12.27 -6.54 -15.87
N ILE A 109 10.97 -6.32 -15.69
CA ILE A 109 9.93 -6.57 -16.69
C ILE A 109 9.44 -5.28 -17.37
N GLY A 110 10.19 -4.18 -17.22
CA GLY A 110 9.89 -2.91 -17.88
C GLY A 110 8.77 -2.09 -17.23
N ILE A 111 8.37 -2.44 -16.00
CA ILE A 111 7.40 -1.65 -15.23
C ILE A 111 8.16 -0.58 -14.42
N ALA A 112 8.03 0.67 -14.87
CA ALA A 112 8.77 1.82 -14.37
C ALA A 112 8.31 2.37 -13.02
#